data_AF-A0A8C6KMG3-F1
#
_entry.id   AF-A0A8C6KMG3-F1
#
_cell.length_a   1.000
_cell.length_b   1.000
_cell.length_c   1.000
_cell.angle_alpha   90.00
_cell.angle_beta   90.00
_cell.angle_gamma   90.00
#
_symmetry.space_group_name_H-M   'P 1'
#
loop_
_entity.id
_entity.type
_entity.pdbx_description
1 polymer ?
#
loop_
_entity_poly.entity_id
_entity_poly.type
_entity_poly.pdbx_seq_one_letter_code
_entity_poly.pdbx_strand_id
1 'polypeptide(L)'
;TEPFGLFVITLLVAARMHKFRRSVKDVIGVVKVCQTTLRKRLTEFEDTPTSQLTIDEFMRVDLEQECDPPSFTAGQHKAKMQCDLSANQLQLYLGGTLFRSGGLPLAQSS
;
A
#
# COMPACT_ATOMS: atom_id res chain seq x y z
N THR A 1 -12.07 10.53 10.37
CA THR A 1 -12.35 10.43 8.92
C THR A 1 -11.96 11.75 8.28
N GLU A 2 -11.02 11.72 7.34
CA GLU A 2 -10.57 12.90 6.60
C GLU A 2 -11.58 13.16 5.47
N PRO A 3 -12.47 14.18 5.59
CA PRO A 3 -13.62 14.33 4.70
C PRO A 3 -13.22 14.58 3.24
N PHE A 4 -12.07 15.22 3.02
CA PHE A 4 -11.66 15.68 1.69
C PHE A 4 -11.24 14.56 0.73
N GLY A 5 -10.85 13.39 1.24
CA GLY A 5 -10.37 12.29 0.38
C GLY A 5 -11.49 11.61 -0.39
N LEU A 6 -12.64 11.39 0.24
CA LEU A 6 -13.77 10.68 -0.34
C LEU A 6 -14.40 11.49 -1.50
N PHE A 7 -14.62 12.79 -1.30
CA PHE A 7 -15.26 13.64 -2.30
C PHE A 7 -14.48 13.75 -3.62
N VAL A 8 -13.14 13.73 -3.57
CA VAL A 8 -12.30 13.81 -4.78
C VAL A 8 -12.49 12.60 -5.66
N ILE A 9 -12.53 11.41 -5.04
CA ILE A 9 -12.75 10.15 -5.74
C ILE A 9 -14.15 10.15 -6.35
N THR A 10 -15.17 10.52 -5.57
CA THR A 10 -16.56 10.60 -6.06
C THR A 10 -16.69 11.52 -7.26
N LEU A 11 -16.08 12.71 -7.19
CA LEU A 11 -16.11 13.67 -8.29
C LEU A 11 -15.41 13.13 -9.56
N LEU A 12 -14.30 12.41 -9.38
CA LEU A 12 -13.55 11.81 -10.49
C LEU A 12 -14.33 10.65 -11.13
N VAL A 13 -14.94 9.78 -10.32
CA VAL A 13 -15.80 8.68 -10.78
C VAL A 13 -16.99 9.24 -11.54
N ALA A 14 -17.67 10.26 -11.01
CA ALA A 14 -18.78 10.93 -11.69
C ALA A 14 -18.32 11.57 -13.03
N ALA A 15 -17.19 12.26 -13.04
CA ALA A 15 -16.63 12.83 -14.27
C ALA A 15 -16.33 11.75 -15.32
N ARG A 16 -15.80 10.59 -14.90
CA ARG A 16 -15.55 9.44 -15.77
C ARG A 16 -16.84 8.84 -16.32
N MET A 17 -17.88 8.70 -15.50
CA MET A 17 -19.21 8.22 -15.90
C MET A 17 -19.85 9.12 -16.98
N HIS A 18 -19.71 10.43 -16.84
CA HIS A 18 -20.27 11.42 -17.78
C HIS A 18 -19.32 11.81 -18.93
N LYS A 19 -18.22 11.08 -19.13
CA LYS A 19 -17.17 11.35 -20.15
C LYS A 19 -16.60 12.76 -20.10
N PHE A 20 -16.58 13.35 -18.91
CA PHE A 20 -16.04 14.67 -18.68
C PHE A 20 -14.56 14.59 -18.35
N ARG A 21 -13.70 14.90 -19.32
CA ARG A 21 -12.24 14.90 -19.11
C ARG A 21 -11.82 16.16 -18.36
N ARG A 22 -11.64 16.06 -17.04
CA ARG A 22 -11.04 17.10 -16.20
C ARG A 22 -9.60 16.76 -15.85
N SER A 23 -8.74 17.77 -15.83
CA SER A 23 -7.36 17.61 -15.39
C SER A 23 -7.28 17.60 -13.86
N VAL A 24 -6.20 17.04 -13.33
CA VAL A 24 -5.89 17.10 -11.89
C VAL A 24 -5.88 18.55 -11.38
N LYS A 25 -5.44 19.52 -12.20
CA LYS A 25 -5.43 20.95 -11.85
C LYS A 25 -6.83 21.52 -11.69
N ASP A 26 -7.78 21.12 -12.55
CA ASP A 26 -9.17 21.59 -12.47
C ASP A 26 -9.82 21.10 -11.17
N VAL A 27 -9.55 19.84 -10.80
CA VAL A 27 -10.06 19.26 -9.56
C VAL A 27 -9.48 20.01 -8.35
N ILE A 28 -8.17 20.23 -8.32
CA ILE A 28 -7.49 21.01 -7.26
C ILE A 28 -8.11 22.41 -7.11
N GLY A 29 -8.44 23.08 -8.22
CA GLY A 29 -9.07 24.40 -8.19
C GLY A 29 -10.46 24.42 -7.54
N VAL A 30 -11.21 23.32 -7.67
CA VAL A 30 -12.57 23.20 -7.10
C VAL A 30 -12.53 22.78 -5.63
N VAL A 31 -11.75 21.75 -5.29
CA VAL A 31 -11.72 21.22 -3.91
C VAL A 31 -10.72 21.92 -2.99
N LYS A 32 -9.88 22.82 -3.52
CA LYS A 32 -8.91 23.64 -2.76
C LYS A 32 -7.99 22.82 -1.84
N VAL A 33 -7.49 21.70 -2.34
CA VAL A 33 -6.53 20.83 -1.62
C VAL A 33 -5.16 20.84 -2.31
N CYS A 34 -4.09 20.57 -1.55
CA CYS A 34 -2.75 20.43 -2.12
C CYS A 34 -2.67 19.26 -3.11
N GLN A 35 -1.89 19.44 -4.18
CA GLN A 35 -1.67 18.41 -5.21
C GLN A 35 -1.12 17.10 -4.62
N THR A 36 -0.23 17.20 -3.63
CA THR A 36 0.36 16.04 -2.93
C THR A 36 -0.70 15.24 -2.19
N THR A 37 -1.58 15.91 -1.44
CA THR A 37 -2.70 15.28 -0.73
C THR A 37 -3.66 14.60 -1.70
N LEU A 38 -4.02 15.28 -2.79
CA LEU A 38 -4.92 14.72 -3.79
C LEU A 38 -4.31 13.48 -4.47
N ARG A 39 -3.03 13.53 -4.85
CA ARG A 39 -2.33 12.36 -5.41
C ARG A 39 -2.32 11.18 -4.43
N LYS A 40 -2.02 11.43 -3.15
CA LYS A 40 -2.04 10.38 -2.12
C LYS A 40 -3.41 9.70 -2.03
N ARG A 41 -4.50 10.48 -2.05
CA ARG A 41 -5.87 9.93 -2.01
C ARG A 41 -6.25 9.16 -3.27
N LEU A 42 -5.76 9.58 -4.44
CA LEU A 42 -5.98 8.85 -5.69
C LEU A 42 -5.23 7.52 -5.70
N THR A 43 -3.99 7.48 -5.21
CA THR A 43 -3.24 6.24 -5.07
C THR A 43 -3.90 5.30 -4.07
N GLU A 44 -4.32 5.80 -2.90
CA GLU A 44 -5.09 4.99 -1.93
C GLU A 44 -6.38 4.42 -2.54
N PHE A 45 -7.03 5.15 -3.44
CA PHE A 45 -8.20 4.65 -4.16
C PHE A 45 -7.83 3.59 -5.22
N GLU A 46 -6.76 3.80 -5.97
CA GLU A 46 -6.25 2.86 -6.98
C GLU A 46 -5.89 1.49 -6.38
N ASP A 47 -5.47 1.48 -5.11
CA ASP A 47 -5.22 0.24 -4.36
C ASP A 47 -6.51 -0.49 -3.93
N THR A 48 -7.69 0.13 -4.06
CA THR A 48 -8.98 -0.52 -3.75
C THR A 48 -9.49 -1.35 -4.93
N PRO A 49 -10.18 -2.49 -4.67
CA PRO A 49 -10.76 -3.31 -5.74
C PRO A 49 -11.80 -2.54 -6.57
N THR A 50 -12.49 -1.57 -5.97
CA THR A 50 -13.48 -0.71 -6.63
C THR A 50 -12.89 0.10 -7.78
N SER A 51 -11.62 0.49 -7.70
CA SER A 51 -10.97 1.31 -8.74
C SER A 51 -10.73 0.56 -10.05
N GLN A 52 -10.71 -0.77 -9.99
CA GLN A 52 -10.46 -1.65 -11.14
C GLN A 52 -11.75 -1.97 -11.92
N LEU A 53 -12.91 -1.63 -11.35
CA LEU A 53 -14.21 -1.88 -11.98
C LEU A 53 -14.43 -0.93 -13.17
N THR A 54 -15.04 -1.47 -14.22
CA THR A 54 -15.64 -0.63 -15.26
C THR A 54 -16.86 0.11 -14.70
N ILE A 55 -17.31 1.16 -15.40
CA ILE A 55 -18.50 1.92 -14.99
C ILE A 55 -19.73 1.02 -14.86
N ASP A 56 -19.90 0.07 -15.80
CA ASP A 56 -21.05 -0.84 -15.80
C ASP A 56 -20.98 -1.84 -14.63
N GLU A 57 -19.79 -2.29 -14.25
CA GLU A 57 -19.59 -3.18 -13.10
C GLU A 57 -19.78 -2.44 -11.78
N PHE A 58 -19.25 -1.21 -11.67
CA PHE A 58 -19.43 -0.37 -10.49
C PHE A 58 -20.92 -0.12 -10.16
N MET A 59 -21.78 -0.04 -11.17
CA MET A 59 -23.23 0.19 -10.99
C MET A 59 -24.01 -1.08 -10.64
N ARG A 60 -23.41 -2.27 -10.76
CA ARG A 60 -24.09 -3.58 -10.60
C ARG A 60 -23.57 -4.38 -9.42
N VAL A 61 -22.33 -4.12 -8.99
CA VAL A 61 -21.65 -4.87 -7.94
C VAL A 61 -21.75 -4.10 -6.63
N ASP A 62 -22.32 -4.73 -5.62
CA ASP A 62 -22.12 -4.32 -4.24
C ASP A 62 -20.91 -5.09 -3.70
N LEU A 63 -19.86 -4.39 -3.32
CA LEU A 63 -18.65 -5.01 -2.77
C LEU A 63 -18.88 -5.26 -1.28
N GLU A 64 -18.88 -6.52 -0.86
CA GLU A 64 -18.98 -6.89 0.57
C GLU A 64 -17.67 -6.66 1.34
N GLN A 65 -16.57 -6.36 0.64
CA GLN A 65 -15.25 -6.22 1.23
C GLN A 65 -15.06 -4.82 1.84
N GLU A 66 -14.97 -4.77 3.15
CA GLU A 66 -14.65 -3.55 3.90
C GLU A 66 -13.13 -3.28 3.83
N CYS A 67 -12.75 -2.10 3.33
CA CYS A 67 -11.35 -1.66 3.35
C CYS A 67 -11.09 -0.81 4.60
N ASP A 68 -10.09 -1.23 5.38
CA ASP A 68 -9.63 -0.48 6.54
C ASP A 68 -9.11 0.92 6.16
N PRO A 69 -9.32 1.94 7.00
CA PRO A 69 -8.78 3.27 6.74
C PRO A 69 -7.24 3.24 6.75
N PRO A 70 -6.57 4.08 5.95
CA PRO A 70 -5.10 4.11 5.85
C PRO A 70 -4.37 4.36 7.17
N SER A 71 -5.04 4.97 8.16
CA SER A 71 -4.52 5.11 9.52
C SER A 71 -4.37 3.77 10.26
N PHE A 72 -5.20 2.79 9.93
CA PHE A 72 -5.17 1.44 10.50
C PHE A 72 -4.06 0.59 9.86
N THR A 73 -3.98 0.60 8.52
CA THR A 73 -2.94 -0.12 7.78
C THR A 73 -1.54 0.47 7.96
N ALA A 74 -1.38 1.80 8.03
CA ALA A 74 -0.07 2.43 8.26
C ALA A 74 0.54 2.07 9.62
N GLY A 75 -0.29 1.95 10.67
CA GLY A 75 0.15 1.52 12.00
C GLY A 75 0.63 0.07 12.01
N GLN A 76 -0.10 -0.82 11.34
CA GLN A 76 0.24 -2.24 11.18
C GLN A 76 1.55 -2.43 10.39
N HIS A 77 1.76 -1.68 9.32
CA HIS A 77 2.95 -1.80 8.47
C HIS A 77 4.23 -1.38 9.22
N LYS A 78 4.15 -0.32 10.02
CA LYS A 78 5.28 0.12 10.87
C LYS A 78 5.60 -0.90 11.96
N ALA A 79 4.58 -1.51 12.56
CA ALA A 79 4.75 -2.56 13.56
C ALA A 79 5.35 -3.85 12.96
N LYS A 80 4.88 -4.29 11.78
CA LYS A 80 5.46 -5.42 11.04
C LYS A 80 6.91 -5.17 10.66
N MET A 81 7.24 -4.02 10.08
CA MET A 81 8.63 -3.67 9.76
C MET A 81 9.53 -3.65 11.01
N GLN A 82 9.04 -3.18 12.16
CA GLN A 82 9.79 -3.23 13.42
C GLN A 82 9.98 -4.66 13.94
N CYS A 83 8.98 -5.53 13.81
CA CYS A 83 9.11 -6.95 14.12
C CYS A 83 10.04 -7.71 13.17
N ASP A 84 10.00 -7.41 11.87
CA ASP A 84 10.84 -8.08 10.87
C ASP A 84 12.32 -7.67 11.03
N LEU A 85 12.57 -6.40 11.36
CA LEU A 85 13.91 -5.92 11.71
C LEU A 85 14.43 -6.56 13.00
N SER A 86 13.59 -6.72 14.02
CA SER A 86 14.00 -7.38 15.27
C SER A 86 14.22 -8.88 15.08
N ALA A 87 13.40 -9.56 14.26
CA ALA A 87 13.56 -10.96 13.91
C ALA A 87 14.87 -11.21 13.14
N ASN A 88 15.18 -10.38 12.15
CA ASN A 88 16.46 -10.44 11.43
C ASN A 88 17.66 -10.19 12.36
N GLN A 89 17.52 -9.28 13.32
CA GLN A 89 18.56 -9.02 14.32
C GLN A 89 18.77 -10.20 15.29
N LEU A 90 17.69 -10.89 15.69
CA LEU A 90 17.77 -12.11 16.51
C LEU A 90 18.35 -13.29 15.72
N GLN A 91 18.03 -13.41 14.44
CA GLN A 91 18.60 -14.42 13.54
C GLN A 91 20.12 -14.29 13.42
N LEU A 92 20.64 -13.05 13.32
CA LEU A 92 22.08 -12.77 13.32
C LEU A 92 22.75 -13.14 14.65
N TYR A 93 22.05 -12.94 15.78
CA TYR A 93 22.56 -13.25 17.11
C TYR A 93 22.58 -14.77 17.39
N LEU A 94 21.57 -15.50 16.89
CA LEU A 94 21.45 -16.96 17.05
C LEU A 94 22.21 -17.76 15.98
N GLY A 95 22.45 -17.19 14.81
CA GLY A 95 23.20 -17.81 13.70
C GLY A 95 24.71 -17.90 13.90
N GLY A 96 25.25 -17.35 15.00
CA GLY A 96 26.68 -17.36 15.32
C GLY A 96 27.22 -18.70 15.83
N THR A 97 26.40 -19.72 16.05
CA THR A 97 26.86 -20.99 16.66
C THR A 97 26.23 -22.24 16.04
N LEU A 98 26.63 -22.62 14.82
CA LEU A 98 26.62 -24.04 14.42
C LEU A 98 27.45 -24.32 13.15
N PHE A 99 28.76 -24.53 13.28
CA PHE A 99 29.47 -25.51 12.45
C PHE A 99 30.44 -26.29 13.33
N ARG A 100 29.89 -27.25 14.09
CA ARG A 100 30.68 -28.27 14.77
C ARG A 100 30.73 -29.51 13.88
N SER A 101 31.95 -30.05 13.78
CA SER A 101 32.35 -31.41 13.39
C SER A 101 32.15 -31.85 11.94
N GLY A 102 33.25 -31.73 11.18
CA GLY A 102 33.60 -32.61 10.07
C GLY A 102 35.11 -32.58 9.88
N GLY A 103 35.81 -33.63 10.28
CA GLY A 103 37.26 -33.73 10.14
C GLY A 103 37.69 -33.67 8.67
N LEU A 104 38.75 -32.91 8.37
CA LEU A 104 39.44 -32.94 7.08
C LEU A 104 40.67 -33.86 7.16
N PRO A 105 40.98 -34.61 6.09
CA PRO A 105 42.22 -35.38 5.99
C PRO A 105 43.38 -34.43 5.66
N LEU A 106 44.48 -34.50 6.41
CA LEU A 106 45.74 -33.86 6.03
C LEU A 106 46.52 -34.81 5.11
N ALA A 107 46.49 -34.48 3.82
CA ALA A 107 47.38 -35.01 2.80
C ALA A 107 48.80 -34.43 2.96
N GLN A 108 49.74 -35.10 2.29
CA GLN A 108 51.19 -35.21 2.51
C GLN A 108 52.06 -33.95 2.26
N SER A 109 53.33 -34.12 2.67
CA SER A 109 54.59 -33.45 2.30
C SER A 109 54.96 -32.19 3.11
N SER A 110 56.17 -32.02 3.65
CA SER A 110 57.49 -32.62 3.36
C SER A 110 58.14 -33.35 4.53
#